data_AF-A0A0Q7KPL1-F1
#
_entry.id   AF-A0A0Q7KPL1-F1
#
_cell.length_a   1.000
_cell.length_b   1.000
_cell.length_c   1.000
_cell.angle_alpha   90.00
_cell.angle_beta   90.00
_cell.angle_gamma   90.00
#
_symmetry.space_group_name_H-M   'P 1'
#
loop_
_entity.id
_entity.type
_entity.pdbx_description
1 polymer ?
#
loop_
_entity_poly.entity_id
_entity_poly.type
_entity_poly.pdbx_seq_one_letter_code
_entity_poly.pdbx_strand_id
1 'polypeptide(L)' 'MTLATDTDAIINSALRYFDDPTGNWETPGQMAASLDPTTVQTPALDAIDAALVDVANGDCERLILSMPPQEGKSQRTSR' A
#
# COMPACT_ATOMS: atom_id res chain seq x y z
N MET A 1 11.09 27.06 33.65
CA MET A 1 11.91 27.22 32.43
C MET A 1 12.73 25.94 32.29
N THR A 2 12.46 24.94 31.45
CA THR A 2 11.47 24.69 30.41
C THR A 2 11.51 23.17 30.20
N LEU A 3 10.53 22.41 30.70
CA LEU A 3 10.43 20.94 30.55
C LEU A 3 9.20 20.52 29.72
N ALA A 4 8.36 21.48 29.31
CA ALA A 4 7.12 21.22 28.58
C ALA A 4 7.36 20.95 27.08
N THR A 5 8.50 21.37 26.52
CA THR A 5 8.74 21.33 25.08
C THR A 5 9.09 19.93 24.56
N ASP A 6 9.62 19.05 25.41
CA ASP A 6 10.10 17.72 25.00
C ASP A 6 8.95 16.73 24.79
N THR A 7 7.97 16.72 25.69
CA THR A 7 6.80 15.83 25.58
C THR A 7 5.94 16.20 24.37
N ASP A 8 5.73 17.50 24.13
CA ASP A 8 5.00 17.98 22.97
C ASP A 8 5.74 17.67 21.67
N ALA A 9 7.09 17.73 21.66
CA ALA A 9 7.88 17.34 20.50
C ALA A 9 7.77 15.83 20.19
N ILE A 10 7.80 14.99 21.23
CA ILE A 10 7.63 13.53 21.09
C ILE A 10 6.23 13.20 20.57
N ILE A 11 5.19 13.82 21.14
CA ILE A 11 3.80 13.62 20.70
C ILE A 11 3.63 14.08 19.25
N ASN A 12 4.13 15.26 18.89
CA ASN A 12 4.04 15.77 17.51
C ASN A 12 4.83 14.92 16.50
N SER A 13 5.97 14.35 16.89
CA SER A 13 6.72 13.42 16.05
C SER A 13 5.99 12.08 15.88
N ALA A 14 5.37 11.57 16.95
CA ALA A 14 4.60 10.34 16.90
C ALA A 14 3.35 10.52 16.02
N LEU A 15 2.63 11.63 16.18
CA LEU A 15 1.48 11.95 15.34
C LEU A 15 1.87 11.99 13.86
N ARG A 16 2.98 12.65 13.48
CA ARG A 16 3.47 12.64 12.09
C ARG A 16 3.84 11.26 11.54
N TYR A 17 4.29 10.35 12.39
CA TYR A 17 4.60 8.98 11.99
C TYR A 17 3.34 8.15 11.72
N PHE A 18 2.25 8.43 12.45
CA PHE A 18 0.96 7.79 12.23
C PHE A 18 0.09 8.51 11.18
N ASP A 19 0.31 9.81 10.98
CA ASP A 19 -0.31 10.69 9.97
C ASP A 19 0.53 10.75 8.68
N ASP A 20 1.27 9.69 8.32
CA ASP A 20 1.76 9.55 6.94
C ASP A 20 0.70 8.77 6.13
N PRO A 21 -0.30 9.45 5.54
CA PRO A 21 -1.30 8.79 4.71
C PRO A 21 -0.70 8.31 3.39
N THR A 22 0.52 8.72 3.05
CA THR A 22 1.22 8.25 1.87
C THR A 22 2.04 7.03 2.24
N GLY A 23 1.36 5.88 2.28
CA GLY A 23 2.03 4.59 2.27
C GLY A 23 3.15 4.62 1.24
N ASN A 24 4.35 4.20 1.64
CA ASN A 24 5.63 4.40 0.95
C ASN A 24 5.73 3.77 -0.47
N TRP A 25 4.62 3.38 -1.08
CA TRP A 25 4.53 2.56 -2.27
C TRP A 25 3.48 3.10 -3.23
N GLU A 26 3.88 3.33 -4.48
CA GLU A 26 3.01 3.80 -5.56
C GLU A 26 2.08 2.69 -6.06
N THR A 27 2.45 1.43 -5.87
CA THR A 27 1.63 0.26 -6.24
C THR A 27 1.65 -0.82 -5.15
N PRO A 28 0.60 -1.66 -5.07
CA PRO A 28 0.61 -2.83 -4.20
C PRO A 28 1.77 -3.80 -4.49
N GLY A 29 2.24 -3.89 -5.74
CA GLY A 29 3.42 -4.67 -6.10
C GLY A 29 4.71 -4.14 -5.48
N GLN A 30 4.90 -2.83 -5.42
CA GLN A 30 6.04 -2.23 -4.72
C GLN A 30 5.99 -2.53 -3.21
N MET A 31 4.81 -2.44 -2.61
CA MET A 31 4.59 -2.82 -1.21
C MET A 31 4.93 -4.29 -0.99
N ALA A 32 4.40 -5.20 -1.81
CA ALA A 32 4.63 -6.63 -1.70
C ALA A 32 6.12 -7.00 -1.82
N ALA A 33 6.83 -6.42 -2.79
CA ALA A 33 8.27 -6.65 -2.97
C ALA A 33 9.11 -6.14 -1.79
N SER A 34 8.67 -5.05 -1.15
CA SER A 34 9.35 -4.52 0.03
C SER A 34 9.12 -5.36 1.30
N LEU A 35 7.94 -5.96 1.43
CA LEU A 35 7.55 -6.78 2.60
C LEU A 35 8.05 -8.23 2.48
N ASP A 36 8.02 -8.80 1.28
CA ASP A 36 8.45 -10.16 0.99
C ASP A 36 9.39 -10.16 -0.22
N PRO A 37 10.71 -10.32 0.01
CA PRO A 37 11.71 -10.39 -1.05
C PRO A 37 11.53 -11.58 -2.02
N THR A 38 10.70 -12.56 -1.68
CA THR A 38 10.37 -13.70 -2.54
C THR A 38 9.22 -13.40 -3.50
N THR A 39 8.61 -12.21 -3.39
CA THR A 39 7.57 -11.76 -4.32
C THR A 39 8.10 -11.72 -5.74
N VAL A 40 7.47 -12.52 -6.62
CA VAL A 40 7.72 -12.47 -8.06
C VAL A 40 6.62 -11.65 -8.71
N GLN A 41 6.99 -10.52 -9.30
CA GLN A 41 6.07 -9.72 -10.10
C GLN A 41 5.89 -10.34 -11.49
N THR A 42 4.65 -10.46 -11.94
CA THR A 42 4.29 -10.98 -13.27
C THR A 42 3.46 -9.95 -14.02
N PRO A 43 3.33 -10.04 -15.36
CA PRO A 43 2.47 -9.14 -16.12
C PRO A 43 1.00 -9.16 -15.67
N ALA A 44 0.52 -10.30 -15.14
CA ALA A 44 -0.82 -10.40 -14.58
C ALA A 44 -0.94 -9.59 -13.29
N LEU A 45 0.09 -9.63 -12.42
CA LEU A 45 0.12 -8.84 -11.20
C LEU A 45 0.27 -7.33 -11.48
N ASP A 46 0.98 -6.95 -12.54
CA ASP A 46 1.06 -5.54 -12.98
C ASP A 46 -0.33 -5.01 -13.38
N ALA A 47 -1.12 -5.82 -14.09
CA ALA A 47 -2.49 -5.46 -14.46
C ALA A 47 -3.43 -5.33 -13.25
N ILE A 48 -3.25 -6.19 -12.23
CA ILE A 48 -4.00 -6.08 -10.97
C ILE A 48 -3.59 -4.80 -10.22
N ASP A 49 -2.29 -4.51 -10.14
CA ASP A 49 -1.79 -3.34 -9.42
C ASP A 49 -2.34 -2.04 -10.01
N ALA A 50 -2.31 -1.90 -11.34
CA ALA A 50 -2.90 -0.75 -12.03
C ALA A 50 -4.39 -0.61 -11.71
N ALA A 51 -5.16 -1.70 -11.80
CA ALA A 51 -6.59 -1.66 -11.51
C ALA A 51 -6.90 -1.34 -10.04
N LEU A 52 -6.05 -1.77 -9.09
CA LEU A 52 -6.18 -1.43 -7.67
C LEU A 52 -5.83 0.04 -7.39
N VAL A 53 -4.84 0.58 -8.10
CA VAL A 53 -4.51 2.01 -8.05
C VAL A 53 -5.68 2.85 -8.57
N ASP A 54 -6.31 2.45 -9.68
CA ASP A 54 -7.50 3.14 -10.21
C ASP A 54 -8.66 3.13 -9.20
N VAL A 55 -8.87 2.01 -8.48
CA VAL A 55 -9.88 1.95 -7.41
C VAL A 55 -9.52 2.88 -6.25
N ALA A 56 -8.25 2.89 -5.82
CA ALA A 56 -7.79 3.72 -4.72
C ALA A 56 -7.86 5.22 -5.03
N ASN A 57 -7.60 5.61 -6.29
CA ASN A 57 -7.72 6.99 -6.76
C ASN A 57 -9.17 7.45 -6.98
N GLY A 58 -10.13 6.52 -6.95
CA GLY A 58 -11.54 6.79 -7.21
C GLY A 58 -11.90 6.81 -8.71
N ASP A 59 -10.98 6.41 -9.58
CA ASP A 59 -11.20 6.27 -11.03
C ASP A 59 -12.04 5.02 -11.35
N CYS A 60 -12.13 4.06 -10.42
CA CYS A 60 -12.94 2.84 -10.53
C CYS A 60 -13.71 2.55 -9.22
N GLU A 61 -15.04 2.65 -9.25
CA GLU A 61 -15.87 2.37 -8.05
C GLU A 61 -15.97 0.87 -7.70
N ARG A 62 -15.89 0.00 -8.71
CA ARG A 62 -16.05 -1.45 -8.54
C ARG A 62 -15.20 -2.22 -9.53
N LEU A 63 -14.26 -2.98 -8.99
CA LEU A 63 -13.37 -3.85 -9.76
C LEU A 63 -13.83 -5.31 -9.70
N ILE A 64 -13.88 -5.97 -10.86
CA ILE A 64 -14.04 -7.43 -10.98
C ILE A 64 -12.78 -7.99 -11.63
N LEU A 65 -12.06 -8.86 -10.92
CA LEU A 65 -10.84 -9.50 -11.41
C LEU A 65 -11.16 -10.87 -12.04
N SER A 66 -11.11 -10.94 -13.37
CA SER A 66 -11.29 -12.19 -14.13
C SER A 66 -9.99 -12.60 -14.81
N MET A 67 -9.38 -13.68 -14.34
CA MET A 67 -8.14 -14.26 -14.89
C MET A 67 -7.99 -15.74 -14.50
N PRO A 68 -7.16 -16.53 -15.21
CA PRO A 68 -6.92 -17.94 -14.93
C PRO A 68 -6.60 -18.27 -13.46
N PRO A 69 -6.79 -19.52 -13.02
CA PRO A 69 -6.41 -19.93 -11.66
C PRO A 69 -4.91 -19.77 -11.42
N GLN A 70 -4.51 -19.58 -10.16
CA GLN A 70 -3.11 -19.49 -9.70
C GLN A 70 -2.28 -18.29 -10.19
N GLU A 71 -2.88 -17.34 -10.91
CA GLU A 71 -2.24 -16.05 -11.30
C GLU A 71 -1.94 -15.09 -10.13
N GLY A 72 -2.05 -15.56 -8.89
CA GLY A 72 -1.80 -14.72 -7.71
C GLY A 72 -2.89 -13.70 -7.38
N LYS A 73 -4.02 -13.68 -8.11
CA LYS A 73 -5.11 -12.70 -7.88
C LYS A 73 -5.50 -12.54 -6.42
N SER A 74 -5.93 -13.62 -5.77
CA SER A 74 -6.39 -13.57 -4.37
C SER A 74 -5.29 -13.18 -3.40
N GLN A 75 -4.06 -13.57 -3.67
CA GLN A 75 -2.92 -13.23 -2.83
C GLN A 75 -2.63 -11.73 -2.90
N ARG A 76 -2.68 -11.11 -4.09
CA ARG A 76 -2.43 -9.69 -4.30
C ARG A 76 -3.57 -8.79 -3.81
N THR A 77 -4.83 -9.21 -3.92
CA THR A 77 -5.96 -8.36 -3.48
C THR A 77 -6.21 -8.37 -1.98
N SER A 78 -5.65 -9.32 -1.22
CA SER A 78 -5.98 -9.53 0.19
C SER A 78 -4.93 -9.03 1.19
N ARG A 79 -3.70 -8.78 0.74
CA ARG A 79 -2.54 -8.49 1.60
C ARG A 79 -1.83 -7.23 1.18
#